data_AF-A0A9P4KFR0-F1
#
_entry.id   AF-A0A9P4KFR0-F1
#
_cell.length_a   1.000
_cell.length_b   1.000
_cell.length_c   1.000
_cell.angle_alpha   90.00
_cell.angle_beta   90.00
_cell.angle_gamma   90.00
#
_symmetry.space_group_name_H-M   'P 1'
#
loop_
_entity.id
_entity.type
_entity.pdbx_description
1 polymer ?
#
loop_
_entity_poly.entity_id
_entity_poly.type
_entity_poly.pdbx_seq_one_letter_code
_entity_poly.pdbx_strand_id
1 'polypeptide(L)'
;MSQNQQATGQQSTSSRSGSSAPGRDSSKPKSDEWSDIKDPGERRKIQNKLAQRRFRDKVREQKEETEREMENQRRAGNSYATPEPSDLDQSRELSGLPWGGISMRHVVEAGKNKEQNSQRSSRENSVYAAASRTGGSSR
;
A
#
# COMPACT_ATOMS: atom_id res chain seq x y z
N MET A 1 -28.17 40.11 -46.68
CA MET A 1 -27.90 40.77 -45.38
C MET A 1 -27.49 39.67 -44.41
N SER A 2 -26.29 39.53 -43.86
CA SER A 2 -25.14 40.42 -43.73
C SER A 2 -23.84 39.62 -43.83
N GLN A 3 -22.84 40.26 -44.43
CA GLN A 3 -21.42 39.94 -44.30
C GLN A 3 -20.98 40.00 -42.85
N ASN A 4 -20.01 39.17 -42.45
CA ASN A 4 -19.02 39.63 -41.49
C ASN A 4 -17.62 39.17 -41.90
N GLN A 5 -16.71 40.12 -41.77
CA GLN A 5 -15.49 40.27 -42.55
C GLN A 5 -14.29 39.51 -41.99
N GLN A 6 -13.38 39.21 -42.89
CA GLN A 6 -12.03 38.70 -42.69
C GLN A 6 -11.18 39.68 -41.87
N ALA A 7 -10.36 39.16 -40.95
CA ALA A 7 -9.18 39.85 -40.45
C ALA A 7 -7.96 38.94 -40.63
N THR A 8 -7.12 39.33 -41.59
CA THR A 8 -5.80 38.79 -41.89
C THR A 8 -4.78 39.38 -40.89
N GLY A 9 -4.04 38.50 -40.21
CA GLY A 9 -3.00 38.86 -39.25
C GLY A 9 -1.75 38.02 -39.47
N GLN A 10 -0.96 38.47 -40.45
CA GLN A 10 0.49 38.32 -40.68
C GLN A 10 1.29 37.18 -40.01
N GLN A 11 2.02 36.50 -40.89
CA GLN A 11 3.09 35.54 -40.65
C GLN A 11 4.19 36.09 -39.74
N SER A 12 4.75 35.22 -38.89
CA SER A 12 6.12 35.35 -38.37
C SER A 12 6.67 33.95 -38.12
N THR A 13 7.27 33.37 -39.17
CA THR A 13 8.18 32.23 -39.08
C THR A 13 9.50 32.71 -38.50
N SER A 14 9.68 32.64 -37.19
CA SER A 14 11.02 32.76 -36.60
C SER A 14 11.63 31.37 -36.46
N SER A 15 12.35 30.95 -37.51
CA SER A 15 13.43 29.98 -37.39
C SER A 15 14.50 30.53 -36.45
N ARG A 16 14.59 29.99 -35.23
CA ARG A 16 15.83 30.07 -34.45
C ARG A 16 16.44 28.69 -34.37
N SER A 17 17.50 28.56 -35.16
CA SER A 17 18.50 27.52 -35.06
C SER A 17 18.98 27.35 -33.63
N GLY A 18 19.26 26.09 -33.30
CA GLY A 18 20.44 25.69 -32.55
C GLY A 18 20.70 26.35 -31.20
N SER A 19 20.27 25.68 -30.15
CA SER A 19 21.13 25.54 -28.98
C SER A 19 21.11 24.08 -28.55
N SER A 20 22.16 23.36 -28.95
CA SER A 20 22.52 22.03 -28.49
C SER A 20 22.40 21.96 -26.97
N ALA A 21 21.45 21.20 -26.45
CA ALA A 21 21.50 20.80 -25.06
C ALA A 21 22.65 19.78 -24.92
N PRO A 22 23.67 20.03 -24.10
CA PRO A 22 24.76 19.09 -23.93
C PRO A 22 24.20 17.79 -23.34
N GLY A 23 24.61 16.66 -23.92
CA GLY A 23 24.33 15.35 -23.37
C GLY A 23 24.69 15.33 -21.90
N ARG A 24 23.70 15.09 -21.05
CA ARG A 24 23.92 14.77 -19.64
C ARG A 24 23.56 13.31 -19.49
N ASP A 25 24.60 12.51 -19.64
CA ASP A 25 24.68 11.12 -19.22
C ASP A 25 24.06 11.00 -17.81
N SER A 26 22.81 10.58 -17.75
CA SER A 26 21.99 10.54 -16.54
C SER A 26 21.99 9.14 -15.93
N SER A 27 23.18 8.52 -15.88
CA SER A 27 23.36 7.15 -15.39
C SER A 27 23.91 7.08 -13.96
N LYS A 28 24.25 8.20 -13.31
CA LYS A 28 24.68 8.23 -11.91
C LYS A 28 23.53 8.63 -10.96
N PRO A 29 23.40 7.99 -9.79
CA PRO A 29 22.37 8.36 -8.82
C PRO A 29 22.55 9.84 -8.43
N LYS A 30 21.48 10.63 -8.57
CA LYS A 30 21.44 12.09 -8.31
C LYS A 30 21.90 12.51 -6.90
N SER A 31 22.18 11.55 -6.01
CA SER A 31 22.75 11.76 -4.68
C SER A 31 24.21 12.25 -4.73
N ASP A 32 25.00 11.81 -5.73
CA ASP A 32 26.43 12.12 -5.82
C ASP A 32 26.72 13.51 -6.39
N GLU A 33 25.71 14.18 -6.97
CA GLU A 33 25.90 15.46 -7.64
C GLU A 33 26.34 16.59 -6.69
N TRP A 34 26.18 16.47 -5.37
CA TRP A 34 26.53 17.55 -4.41
C TRP A 34 27.65 17.19 -3.44
N SER A 35 28.10 15.94 -3.42
CA SER A 35 29.33 15.56 -2.73
C SER A 35 30.56 16.07 -3.49
N ASP A 36 30.48 16.16 -4.81
CA ASP A 36 31.61 16.51 -5.68
C ASP A 36 31.79 18.02 -5.91
N ILE A 37 30.86 18.85 -5.42
CA ILE A 37 30.88 20.31 -5.61
C ILE A 37 31.86 20.96 -4.65
N LYS A 38 32.86 21.66 -5.21
CA LYS A 38 33.91 22.35 -4.46
C LYS A 38 33.45 23.67 -3.83
N ASP A 39 32.49 24.37 -4.42
CA ASP A 39 31.94 25.61 -3.86
C ASP A 39 30.88 25.32 -2.77
N PRO A 40 31.05 25.83 -1.54
CA PRO A 40 30.10 25.63 -0.46
C PRO A 40 28.71 26.23 -0.73
N GLY A 41 28.65 27.37 -1.43
CA GLY A 41 27.40 28.08 -1.72
C GLY A 41 26.52 27.32 -2.69
N GLU A 42 27.09 26.85 -3.79
CA GLU A 42 26.43 25.99 -4.76
C GLU A 42 26.00 24.67 -4.13
N ARG A 43 26.87 24.02 -3.35
CA ARG A 43 26.51 22.80 -2.62
C ARG A 43 25.28 23.01 -1.74
N ARG A 44 25.22 24.12 -1.00
CA ARG A 44 24.09 24.44 -0.12
C ARG A 44 22.79 24.69 -0.90
N LYS A 45 22.85 25.38 -2.04
CA LYS A 45 21.68 25.63 -2.90
C LYS A 45 21.07 24.32 -3.37
N ILE A 46 21.91 23.37 -3.80
CA ILE A 46 21.39 22.13 -4.37
C ILE A 46 20.90 21.19 -3.26
N GLN A 47 21.55 21.16 -2.09
CA GLN A 47 21.01 20.54 -0.88
C GLN A 47 19.59 21.00 -0.54
N ASN A 48 19.37 22.31 -0.45
CA ASN A 48 18.05 22.87 -0.18
C ASN A 48 17.04 22.44 -1.27
N LYS A 49 17.48 22.32 -2.52
CA LYS A 49 16.64 21.85 -3.62
C LYS A 49 16.18 20.39 -3.44
N LEU A 50 17.00 19.43 -2.96
CA LEU A 50 16.46 18.09 -2.60
C LEU A 50 15.58 18.23 -1.41
N ALA A 51 16.04 18.91 -0.37
CA ALA A 51 15.33 18.91 0.90
C ALA A 51 13.89 19.35 0.65
N GLN A 52 13.70 20.42 -0.15
CA GLN A 52 12.38 20.87 -0.58
C GLN A 52 11.64 19.84 -1.44
N ARG A 53 12.31 19.20 -2.40
CA ARG A 53 11.70 18.18 -3.25
C ARG A 53 11.22 16.97 -2.43
N ARG A 54 12.10 16.40 -1.60
CA ARG A 54 11.83 15.28 -0.70
C ARG A 54 10.75 15.62 0.31
N PHE A 55 10.77 16.83 0.87
CA PHE A 55 9.71 17.30 1.75
C PHE A 55 8.36 17.29 1.02
N ARG A 56 8.28 17.86 -0.19
CA ARG A 56 7.04 17.86 -0.99
C ARG A 56 6.63 16.47 -1.42
N ASP A 57 7.57 15.59 -1.73
CA ASP A 57 7.31 14.20 -2.07
C ASP A 57 6.72 13.46 -0.86
N LYS A 58 7.34 13.58 0.32
CA LYS A 58 6.86 12.97 1.57
C LYS A 58 5.49 13.49 1.99
N VAL A 59 5.21 14.79 1.83
CA VAL A 59 3.89 15.37 2.12
C VAL A 59 2.82 14.80 1.19
N ARG A 60 3.13 14.61 -0.10
CA ARG A 60 2.20 13.97 -1.05
C ARG A 60 1.99 12.49 -0.73
N GLU A 61 3.07 11.79 -0.42
CA GLU A 61 3.06 10.37 -0.06
C GLU A 61 2.24 10.11 1.20
N GLN A 62 2.41 10.92 2.26
CA GLN A 62 1.60 10.80 3.46
C GLN A 62 0.11 11.00 3.18
N LYS A 63 -0.24 11.96 2.32
CA LYS A 63 -1.64 12.15 1.92
C LYS A 63 -2.19 10.91 1.20
N GLU A 64 -1.44 10.39 0.23
CA GLU A 64 -1.84 9.18 -0.50
C GLU A 64 -1.92 7.94 0.41
N GLU A 65 -0.98 7.80 1.35
CA GLU A 65 -0.95 6.71 2.32
C GLU A 65 -2.18 6.73 3.22
N THR A 66 -2.57 7.90 3.75
CA THR A 66 -3.80 8.03 4.54
C THR A 66 -5.05 7.69 3.72
N GLU A 67 -5.11 8.10 2.45
CA GLU A 67 -6.22 7.78 1.56
C GLU A 67 -6.30 6.28 1.27
N ARG A 68 -5.15 5.65 1.03
CA ARG A 68 -5.03 4.20 0.82
C ARG A 68 -5.42 3.42 2.06
N GLU A 69 -5.00 3.86 3.24
CA GLU A 69 -5.36 3.23 4.51
C GLU A 69 -6.86 3.34 4.79
N MET A 70 -7.48 4.49 4.56
CA MET A 70 -8.94 4.65 4.70
C MET A 70 -9.70 3.76 3.74
N GLU A 71 -9.29 3.72 2.47
CA GLU A 71 -9.93 2.89 1.45
C GLU A 71 -9.71 1.39 1.74
N ASN A 72 -8.51 1.03 2.22
CA ASN A 72 -8.23 -0.33 2.65
C ASN A 72 -9.05 -0.71 3.88
N GLN A 73 -9.17 0.16 4.89
CA GLN A 73 -10.00 -0.08 6.07
C GLN A 73 -11.47 -0.27 5.68
N ARG A 74 -11.97 0.57 4.75
CA ARG A 74 -13.33 0.45 4.20
C ARG A 74 -13.55 -0.88 3.49
N ARG A 75 -12.57 -1.37 2.73
CA ARG A 75 -12.65 -2.66 2.02
C ARG A 75 -12.38 -3.87 2.92
N ALA A 76 -11.47 -3.74 3.88
CA ALA A 76 -10.99 -4.81 4.74
C ALA A 76 -12.01 -5.24 5.81
N GLY A 77 -13.05 -4.44 6.06
CA GLY A 77 -14.10 -4.76 7.03
C GLY A 77 -14.68 -6.18 6.87
N ASN A 78 -14.78 -6.68 5.62
CA ASN A 78 -15.30 -8.03 5.36
C ASN A 78 -14.41 -8.89 4.44
N SER A 79 -13.33 -8.36 3.84
CA SER A 79 -12.55 -9.12 2.83
C SER A 79 -11.51 -10.09 3.41
N TYR A 80 -11.08 -9.90 4.66
CA TYR A 80 -10.12 -10.81 5.34
C TYR A 80 -10.73 -11.55 6.54
N ALA A 81 -12.01 -11.33 6.83
CA ALA A 81 -12.71 -12.03 7.90
C ALA A 81 -13.10 -13.43 7.43
N THR A 82 -12.77 -14.45 8.21
CA THR A 82 -13.29 -15.82 8.01
C THR A 82 -14.80 -15.77 8.16
N PRO A 83 -15.60 -16.29 7.20
CA PRO A 83 -17.06 -16.24 7.30
C PRO A 83 -17.53 -17.01 8.55
N GLU A 84 -18.51 -16.47 9.27
CA GLU A 84 -19.13 -17.20 10.37
C GLU A 84 -20.01 -18.33 9.80
N PRO A 85 -20.17 -19.46 10.51
CA PRO A 85 -21.05 -20.54 10.06
C PRO A 85 -22.51 -20.08 9.91
N SER A 86 -22.90 -18.99 10.57
CA SER A 86 -24.21 -18.33 10.46
C SER A 86 -24.38 -17.51 9.18
N ASP A 87 -23.30 -17.04 8.57
CA ASP A 87 -23.31 -16.21 7.35
C ASP A 87 -23.43 -17.07 6.08
N LEU A 88 -23.18 -18.38 6.20
CA LEU A 88 -23.28 -19.33 5.10
C LEU A 88 -24.73 -19.82 4.97
N ASP A 89 -25.48 -19.15 4.09
CA ASP A 89 -26.88 -19.47 3.78
C ASP A 89 -27.04 -20.94 3.29
N GLN A 90 -28.07 -21.60 3.82
CA GLN A 90 -28.45 -23.00 3.51
C GLN A 90 -28.98 -23.17 2.08
N SER A 91 -29.25 -22.09 1.37
CA SER A 91 -29.77 -22.11 -0.02
C SER A 91 -28.86 -22.80 -1.02
N ARG A 92 -27.60 -23.09 -0.67
CA ARG A 92 -26.63 -23.84 -1.49
C ARG A 92 -26.47 -25.31 -1.11
N GLU A 93 -27.35 -25.87 -0.27
CA GLU A 93 -27.52 -27.31 -0.23
C GLU A 93 -28.13 -27.72 -1.58
N LEU A 94 -27.27 -28.16 -2.50
CA LEU A 94 -27.62 -28.70 -3.81
C LEU A 94 -28.51 -29.95 -3.60
N SER A 95 -29.78 -29.73 -3.28
CA SER A 95 -30.78 -30.73 -2.93
C SER A 95 -31.28 -31.44 -4.21
N GLY A 96 -30.37 -32.16 -4.86
CA GLY A 96 -30.65 -32.99 -6.02
C GLY A 96 -29.88 -34.30 -6.02
N LEU A 97 -28.97 -34.49 -5.06
CA LEU A 97 -28.23 -35.73 -4.85
C LEU A 97 -28.96 -36.56 -3.78
N PRO A 98 -29.15 -37.89 -3.97
CA PRO A 98 -29.90 -38.73 -3.05
C PRO A 98 -29.27 -38.86 -1.65
N TRP A 99 -28.05 -38.36 -1.47
CA TRP A 99 -27.25 -38.40 -0.25
C TRP A 99 -26.96 -36.99 0.32
N GLY A 100 -27.53 -35.94 -0.28
CA GLY A 100 -27.26 -34.55 0.09
C GLY A 100 -25.90 -34.05 -0.37
N GLY A 101 -25.76 -32.73 -0.52
CA GLY A 101 -24.50 -32.07 -0.86
C GLY A 101 -23.60 -31.84 0.35
N ILE A 102 -22.35 -31.44 0.12
CA ILE A 102 -21.41 -31.08 1.19
C ILE A 102 -21.86 -29.76 1.84
N SER A 103 -22.09 -29.78 3.16
CA SER A 103 -22.48 -28.60 3.93
C SER A 103 -21.25 -27.79 4.36
N MET A 104 -21.00 -26.66 3.68
CA MET A 104 -19.89 -25.76 4.02
C MET A 104 -20.02 -25.18 5.43
N ARG A 105 -21.24 -25.00 5.92
CA ARG A 105 -21.50 -24.59 7.32
C ARG A 105 -20.87 -25.57 8.31
N HIS A 106 -21.11 -26.88 8.13
CA HIS A 106 -20.54 -27.91 9.00
C HIS A 106 -19.01 -27.94 8.93
N VAL A 107 -18.44 -27.76 7.73
CA VAL A 107 -16.98 -27.72 7.54
C VAL A 107 -16.36 -26.55 8.31
N VAL A 108 -16.95 -25.36 8.21
CA VAL A 108 -16.47 -24.14 8.89
C VAL A 108 -16.67 -24.25 10.41
N GLU A 109 -17.84 -24.71 10.86
CA GLU A 109 -18.16 -24.89 12.28
C GLU A 109 -17.23 -25.91 12.96
N ALA A 110 -16.99 -27.06 12.32
CA ALA A 110 -16.06 -28.07 12.81
C ALA A 110 -14.61 -27.56 12.84
N GLY A 111 -14.20 -26.78 11.82
CA GLY A 111 -12.88 -26.15 11.78
C GLY A 111 -12.68 -25.17 12.94
N LYS A 112 -13.66 -24.29 13.18
CA LYS A 112 -13.61 -23.29 14.24
C LYS A 112 -13.62 -23.92 15.63
N ASN A 113 -14.44 -24.96 15.86
CA ASN A 113 -14.46 -25.69 17.13
C ASN A 113 -13.11 -26.37 17.41
N LYS A 114 -12.46 -26.92 16.38
CA LYS A 114 -11.13 -27.52 16.49
C LYS A 114 -10.05 -26.49 16.81
N GLU A 115 -10.10 -25.32 16.17
CA GLU A 115 -9.17 -24.23 16.43
C GLU A 115 -9.34 -23.63 17.83
N GLN A 116 -10.58 -23.39 18.27
CA GLN A 116 -10.82 -22.88 19.63
C GLN A 116 -10.30 -23.86 20.69
N ASN A 117 -10.51 -25.17 20.47
CA ASN A 117 -9.99 -26.19 21.36
C ASN A 117 -8.45 -26.23 21.36
N SER A 118 -7.80 -26.08 20.20
CA SER A 118 -6.33 -26.05 20.12
C SER A 118 -5.73 -24.78 20.73
N GLN A 119 -6.38 -23.62 20.55
CA GLN A 119 -5.94 -22.38 21.18
C GLN A 119 -6.10 -22.45 22.70
N ARG A 120 -7.21 -23.01 23.20
CA ARG A 120 -7.45 -23.17 24.62
C ARG A 120 -6.44 -24.13 25.26
N SER A 121 -6.20 -25.29 24.65
CA SER A 121 -5.20 -26.24 25.15
C SER A 121 -3.78 -25.68 25.10
N SER A 122 -3.44 -24.90 24.07
CA SER A 122 -2.13 -24.24 23.96
C SER A 122 -1.93 -23.18 25.04
N ARG A 123 -2.97 -22.40 25.38
CA ARG A 123 -2.95 -21.42 26.47
C ARG A 123 -2.81 -22.09 27.83
N GLU A 124 -3.53 -23.18 28.04
CA GLU A 124 -3.44 -23.94 29.29
C GLU A 124 -2.03 -24.55 29.44
N ASN A 125 -1.47 -25.14 28.38
CA ASN A 125 -0.11 -25.68 28.38
C ASN A 125 0.97 -24.58 28.58
N SER A 126 0.80 -23.39 27.99
CA SER A 126 1.76 -22.30 28.14
C SER A 126 1.76 -21.70 29.55
N VAL A 127 0.61 -21.63 30.22
CA VAL A 127 0.51 -21.17 31.62
C VAL A 127 1.25 -22.12 32.56
N TYR A 128 1.08 -23.44 32.39
CA TYR A 128 1.84 -24.43 33.17
C TYR A 128 3.34 -24.43 32.85
N ALA A 129 3.72 -24.20 31.59
CA ALA A 129 5.13 -24.07 31.18
C ALA A 129 5.78 -22.75 31.63
N ALA A 130 5.01 -21.67 31.81
CA ALA A 130 5.50 -20.39 32.34
C ALA A 130 5.67 -20.44 33.86
N ALA A 131 4.75 -21.09 34.57
CA ALA A 131 4.83 -21.28 36.01
C ALA A 131 6.03 -22.16 36.42
N SER A 132 6.37 -23.20 35.63
CA SER A 132 7.50 -24.07 35.93
C SER A 132 8.88 -23.46 35.65
N ARG A 133 8.97 -22.37 34.88
CA ARG A 133 10.24 -21.67 34.59
C ARG A 133 10.64 -20.64 35.65
N THR A 134 9.72 -20.21 36.50
CA THR A 134 9.96 -19.17 37.51
C THR A 134 10.22 -19.72 38.92
N GLY A 135 10.07 -21.04 39.12
CA GLY A 135 10.17 -21.71 40.43
C GLY A 135 11.53 -22.33 40.74
N GLY A 136 12.65 -21.66 40.42
CA GLY A 136 13.97 -22.31 40.47
C GLY A 136 15.14 -21.42 40.89
N SER A 137 15.02 -20.63 41.96
CA SER A 137 16.21 -20.18 42.70
C SER A 137 15.83 -19.77 44.13
N SER A 138 15.99 -20.71 45.05
CA SER A 138 16.09 -20.43 46.48
C SER A 138 16.98 -21.49 47.08
N ARG A 139 18.25 -21.13 47.25
CA ARG A 139 19.12 -21.41 48.41
C ARG A 139 20.55 -20.98 48.13
#